data_AF-A0A8T5J665-F1
#
_entry.id   AF-A0A8T5J665-F1
#
_cell.length_a   1.000
_cell.length_b   1.000
_cell.length_c   1.000
_cell.angle_alpha   90.00
_cell.angle_beta   90.00
_cell.angle_gamma   90.00
#
_symmetry.space_group_name_H-M   'P 1'
#
loop_
_entity.id
_entity.type
_entity.pdbx_description
1 polymer ?
#
loop_
_entity_poly.entity_id
_entity_poly.type
_entity_poly.pdbx_seq_one_letter_code
_entity_poly.pdbx_strand_id
1 'polypeptide(L)'
;MASSFDVENLLWAIGILALPLLLALPAKLLYQTVILGVGPAERTYRGTVQKILDSGMQVEQFRGVLDDEARRLGIKPGRAKLNETDLLYPLSLTHFLLTPMIFILPIIGIISLPIIILGIPVLYALEVILIRRRVLINMIKLLETWFGKQVIHIPDAGYEHCSNDAKVLDGSNIAVHFHKVPRVVFLGLFSWLIIHWTLRLDSIIVEFVLSGLFYILLLGIVGIIATALESNLVLVDPARGRIIPIADWLDSMLTPIVGLGL
;
A
#
# COMPACT_ATOMS: atom_id res chain seq x y z
N MET A 1 40.48 -26.99 3.48
CA MET A 1 39.60 -28.03 2.92
C MET A 1 38.46 -27.30 2.22
N ALA A 2 38.45 -27.29 0.89
CA ALA A 2 37.43 -26.59 0.12
C ALA A 2 36.09 -27.29 0.35
N SER A 3 35.12 -26.56 0.88
CA SER A 3 33.74 -27.00 1.05
C SER A 3 33.20 -27.49 -0.28
N SER A 4 32.86 -28.77 -0.40
CA SER A 4 31.95 -29.24 -1.44
C SER A 4 30.71 -28.35 -1.36
N PHE A 5 30.46 -27.57 -2.40
CA PHE A 5 29.19 -26.84 -2.50
C PHE A 5 28.08 -27.88 -2.36
N ASP A 6 27.29 -27.80 -1.29
CA ASP A 6 26.07 -28.61 -1.13
C ASP A 6 25.05 -28.09 -2.14
N VAL A 7 25.15 -28.59 -3.37
CA VAL A 7 24.24 -28.25 -4.48
C VAL A 7 22.80 -28.56 -4.08
N GLU A 8 22.58 -29.59 -3.26
CA GLU A 8 21.28 -29.92 -2.69
C GLU A 8 20.74 -28.82 -1.76
N ASN A 9 21.51 -28.35 -0.80
CA ASN A 9 21.10 -27.27 0.11
C ASN A 9 20.89 -25.96 -0.66
N LEU A 10 21.72 -25.69 -1.68
CA LEU A 10 21.56 -24.53 -2.56
C LEU A 10 20.24 -24.63 -3.35
N LEU A 11 19.93 -25.80 -3.92
CA LEU A 11 18.69 -26.04 -4.67
C LEU A 11 17.46 -25.92 -3.77
N TRP A 12 17.51 -26.44 -2.55
CA TRP A 12 16.45 -26.28 -1.56
C TRP A 12 16.27 -24.81 -1.15
N ALA A 13 17.37 -24.08 -0.89
CA ALA A 13 17.31 -22.66 -0.56
C ALA A 13 16.70 -21.84 -1.70
N ILE A 14 17.12 -22.09 -2.95
CA ILE A 14 16.55 -21.45 -4.14
C ILE A 14 15.06 -21.81 -4.28
N GLY A 15 14.70 -23.08 -4.08
CA GLY A 15 13.31 -23.54 -4.16
C GLY A 15 12.42 -22.87 -3.11
N ILE A 16 12.87 -22.76 -1.87
CA ILE A 16 12.15 -22.08 -0.78
C ILE A 16 12.01 -20.58 -1.07
N LEU A 17 13.07 -19.94 -1.57
CA LEU A 17 13.06 -18.51 -1.88
C LEU A 17 12.19 -18.19 -3.11
N ALA A 18 12.07 -19.12 -4.05
CA ALA A 18 11.19 -19.01 -5.22
C ALA A 18 9.72 -19.35 -4.92
N LEU A 19 9.42 -20.04 -3.81
CA LEU A 19 8.08 -20.51 -3.47
C LEU A 19 7.03 -19.39 -3.40
N PRO A 20 7.29 -18.23 -2.78
CA PRO A 20 6.34 -17.11 -2.81
C PRO A 20 6.07 -16.60 -4.23
N LEU A 21 7.08 -16.57 -5.09
CA LEU A 21 6.95 -16.14 -6.49
C LEU A 21 6.10 -17.12 -7.31
N LEU A 22 6.34 -18.43 -7.11
CA LEU A 22 5.59 -19.50 -7.77
C LEU A 22 4.11 -19.50 -7.37
N LEU A 23 3.77 -19.08 -6.16
CA LEU A 23 2.38 -18.90 -5.71
C LEU A 23 1.78 -17.57 -6.16
N ALA A 24 2.58 -16.50 -6.21
CA ALA A 24 2.12 -15.16 -6.59
C ALA A 24 1.64 -15.06 -8.04
N LEU A 25 2.36 -15.69 -8.97
CA LEU A 25 2.04 -15.67 -10.40
C LEU A 25 0.65 -16.24 -10.73
N PRO A 26 0.31 -17.48 -10.34
CA PRO A 26 -1.02 -18.02 -10.61
C PRO A 26 -2.11 -17.25 -9.86
N ALA A 27 -1.84 -16.76 -8.65
CA ALA A 27 -2.80 -15.92 -7.91
C ALA A 27 -3.12 -14.62 -8.66
N LYS A 28 -2.11 -13.94 -9.21
CA LYS A 28 -2.29 -12.74 -10.04
C LYS A 28 -3.10 -13.04 -11.30
N LEU A 29 -2.79 -14.14 -11.99
CA LEU A 29 -3.51 -14.54 -13.20
C LEU A 29 -4.97 -14.87 -12.90
N LEU A 30 -5.25 -15.59 -11.82
CA LEU A 30 -6.62 -15.88 -11.37
C LEU A 30 -7.39 -14.59 -11.05
N TYR A 31 -6.77 -13.64 -10.36
CA TYR A 31 -7.38 -12.35 -10.07
C TYR A 31 -7.76 -11.59 -11.35
N GLN A 32 -6.84 -11.50 -12.31
CA GLN A 32 -7.08 -10.80 -13.57
C GLN A 32 -8.15 -11.49 -14.44
N THR A 33 -8.14 -12.82 -14.49
CA THR A 33 -9.01 -13.57 -15.41
C THR A 33 -10.40 -13.82 -14.84
N VAL A 34 -10.50 -14.21 -13.57
CA VAL A 34 -11.77 -14.64 -12.95
C VAL A 34 -12.48 -13.48 -12.27
N ILE A 35 -11.75 -12.64 -11.54
CA ILE A 35 -12.33 -11.60 -10.68
C ILE A 35 -12.59 -10.32 -11.49
N LEU A 36 -11.56 -9.77 -12.13
CA LEU A 36 -11.66 -8.55 -12.94
C LEU A 36 -12.40 -8.76 -14.27
N GLY A 37 -12.13 -9.90 -14.92
CA GLY A 37 -12.63 -10.19 -16.26
C GLY A 37 -11.77 -9.52 -17.33
N VAL A 38 -11.50 -10.24 -18.42
CA VAL A 38 -10.61 -9.82 -19.51
C VAL A 38 -11.35 -9.59 -20.84
N GLY A 39 -12.68 -9.53 -20.80
CA GLY A 39 -13.52 -9.40 -21.99
C GLY A 39 -13.44 -8.04 -22.67
N PRO A 40 -13.96 -7.93 -23.92
CA PRO A 40 -13.99 -6.67 -24.66
C PRO A 40 -14.80 -5.57 -23.96
N ALA A 41 -15.87 -5.96 -23.25
CA ALA A 41 -16.70 -5.07 -22.47
C ALA A 41 -15.91 -4.42 -21.32
N GLU A 42 -15.19 -5.23 -20.54
CA GLU A 42 -14.38 -4.76 -19.42
C GLU A 42 -13.23 -3.86 -19.88
N ARG A 43 -12.59 -4.16 -21.02
CA ARG A 43 -11.56 -3.29 -21.61
C ARG A 43 -12.12 -1.93 -22.04
N THR A 44 -13.30 -1.94 -22.66
CA THR A 44 -13.98 -0.70 -23.09
C THR A 44 -14.33 0.16 -21.89
N TYR A 45 -14.90 -0.46 -20.84
CA TYR A 45 -15.24 0.20 -19.59
C TYR A 45 -14.01 0.83 -18.92
N ARG A 46 -12.92 0.05 -18.76
CA ARG A 46 -11.66 0.54 -18.19
C ARG A 46 -11.07 1.69 -18.97
N GLY A 47 -11.18 1.69 -20.30
CA GLY A 47 -10.74 2.80 -21.14
C GLY A 47 -11.52 4.09 -20.87
N THR A 48 -12.82 4.00 -20.57
CA THR A 48 -13.64 5.16 -20.18
C THR A 48 -13.24 5.70 -18.81
N VAL A 49 -13.06 4.82 -17.82
CA VAL A 49 -12.59 5.21 -16.47
C VAL A 49 -11.19 5.84 -16.56
N GLN A 50 -10.29 5.26 -17.35
CA GLN A 50 -8.94 5.78 -17.51
C GLN A 50 -8.93 7.18 -18.12
N LYS A 51 -9.83 7.51 -19.06
CA LYS A 51 -9.96 8.88 -19.58
C LYS A 51 -10.36 9.89 -18.50
N ILE A 52 -11.23 9.49 -17.56
CA ILE A 52 -11.63 10.34 -16.43
C ILE A 52 -10.43 10.56 -15.50
N LEU A 53 -9.69 9.50 -15.18
CA LEU A 53 -8.48 9.57 -14.36
C LEU A 53 -7.38 10.41 -15.03
N ASP A 54 -7.17 10.23 -16.33
CA ASP A 54 -6.18 10.99 -17.11
C ASP A 54 -6.51 12.50 -17.16
N SER A 55 -7.79 12.85 -17.00
CA SER A 55 -8.26 14.25 -16.90
C SER A 55 -8.10 14.85 -15.50
N GLY A 56 -7.65 14.07 -14.51
CA GLY A 56 -7.48 14.50 -13.13
C GLY A 56 -8.81 14.71 -12.38
N MET A 57 -9.91 14.15 -12.89
CA MET A 57 -11.24 14.25 -12.27
C MET A 57 -11.55 13.03 -11.38
N GLN A 58 -12.44 13.23 -10.42
CA GLN A 58 -12.87 12.16 -9.50
C GLN A 58 -13.85 11.21 -10.18
N VAL A 59 -13.68 9.91 -9.95
CA VAL A 59 -14.53 8.88 -10.55
C VAL A 59 -15.99 9.01 -10.09
N GLU A 60 -16.22 9.35 -8.82
CA GLU A 60 -17.56 9.41 -8.23
C GLU A 60 -18.41 10.56 -8.81
N GLN A 61 -17.78 11.65 -9.27
CA GLN A 61 -18.49 12.73 -9.98
C GLN A 61 -19.15 12.24 -11.28
N PHE A 62 -18.63 11.16 -11.87
CA PHE A 62 -19.14 10.56 -13.10
C PHE A 62 -19.94 9.26 -12.85
N ARG A 63 -20.34 8.97 -11.60
CA ARG A 63 -21.05 7.73 -11.23
C ARG A 63 -22.25 7.45 -12.15
N GLY A 64 -23.09 8.45 -12.44
CA GLY A 64 -24.24 8.27 -13.32
C GLY A 64 -23.87 7.83 -14.74
N VAL A 65 -22.82 8.42 -15.31
CA VAL A 65 -22.33 8.07 -16.66
C VAL A 65 -21.69 6.67 -16.67
N LEU A 66 -20.96 6.34 -15.61
CA LEU A 66 -20.31 5.04 -15.46
C LEU A 66 -21.33 3.92 -15.23
N ASP A 67 -22.38 4.15 -14.45
CA ASP A 67 -23.46 3.19 -14.24
C ASP A 67 -24.23 2.91 -15.53
N ASP A 68 -24.49 3.94 -16.34
CA ASP A 68 -25.13 3.81 -17.65
C ASP A 68 -24.24 3.04 -18.64
N GLU A 69 -22.93 3.32 -18.67
CA GLU A 69 -21.98 2.59 -19.53
C GLU A 69 -21.81 1.14 -19.07
N ALA A 70 -21.77 0.88 -17.76
CA ALA A 70 -21.73 -0.47 -17.19
C ALA A 70 -23.00 -1.26 -17.58
N ARG A 71 -24.17 -0.62 -17.50
CA ARG A 71 -25.45 -1.22 -17.90
C ARG A 71 -25.49 -1.49 -19.41
N ARG A 72 -25.00 -0.56 -20.24
CA ARG A 72 -24.88 -0.70 -21.69
C ARG A 72 -23.96 -1.88 -22.08
N LEU A 73 -22.87 -2.07 -21.35
CA LEU A 73 -21.91 -3.14 -21.57
C LEU A 73 -22.29 -4.47 -20.88
N GLY A 74 -23.39 -4.50 -20.13
CA GLY A 74 -23.86 -5.69 -19.41
C GLY A 74 -22.98 -6.10 -18.23
N ILE A 75 -22.18 -5.18 -17.67
CA ILE A 75 -21.28 -5.44 -16.56
C ILE A 75 -22.07 -5.34 -15.24
N LYS A 76 -21.91 -6.34 -14.37
CA LYS A 76 -22.52 -6.30 -13.03
C LYS A 76 -21.93 -5.14 -12.21
N PRO A 77 -22.73 -4.42 -11.39
CA PRO A 77 -22.26 -3.24 -10.66
C PRO A 77 -21.06 -3.54 -9.74
N GLY A 78 -21.05 -4.71 -9.07
CA GLY A 78 -19.90 -5.12 -8.25
C GLY A 78 -18.61 -5.33 -9.07
N ARG A 79 -18.72 -5.81 -10.31
CA ARG A 79 -17.57 -5.97 -11.23
C ARG A 79 -17.11 -4.64 -11.82
N ALA A 80 -18.02 -3.73 -12.13
CA ALA A 80 -17.68 -2.38 -12.56
C ALA A 80 -16.87 -1.66 -11.48
N LYS A 81 -17.38 -1.67 -10.24
CA LYS A 81 -16.70 -1.09 -9.07
C LYS A 81 -15.33 -1.73 -8.80
N LEU A 82 -15.20 -3.04 -8.95
CA LEU A 82 -13.92 -3.75 -8.86
C LEU A 82 -12.91 -3.26 -9.91
N ASN A 83 -13.35 -3.08 -11.16
CA ASN A 83 -12.49 -2.57 -12.23
C ASN A 83 -12.10 -1.10 -12.02
N GLU A 84 -13.01 -0.27 -11.50
CA GLU A 84 -12.69 1.11 -11.07
C GLU A 84 -11.64 1.09 -9.95
N THR A 85 -11.82 0.23 -8.95
CA THR A 85 -10.90 0.10 -7.82
C THR A 85 -9.52 -0.39 -8.24
N ASP A 86 -9.41 -1.36 -9.16
CA ASP A 86 -8.12 -1.83 -9.69
C ASP A 86 -7.38 -0.76 -10.50
N LEU A 87 -8.10 0.18 -11.12
CA LEU A 87 -7.49 1.32 -11.80
C LEU A 87 -7.00 2.39 -10.83
N LEU A 88 -7.74 2.62 -9.73
CA LEU A 88 -7.36 3.55 -8.68
C LEU A 88 -6.22 3.02 -7.80
N TYR A 89 -6.28 1.74 -7.45
CA TYR A 89 -5.36 1.06 -6.54
C TYR A 89 -4.80 -0.21 -7.19
N PRO A 90 -3.89 -0.09 -8.16
CA PRO A 90 -3.42 -1.23 -8.93
C PRO A 90 -2.70 -2.25 -8.06
N LEU A 91 -3.17 -3.51 -8.13
CA LEU A 91 -2.54 -4.63 -7.44
C LEU A 91 -1.36 -5.16 -8.23
N SER A 92 -0.15 -4.76 -7.84
CA SER A 92 1.10 -5.21 -8.44
C SER A 92 1.53 -6.61 -7.94
N LEU A 93 2.58 -7.18 -8.55
CA LEU A 93 3.09 -8.50 -8.18
C LEU A 93 3.50 -8.60 -6.69
N THR A 94 3.98 -7.51 -6.09
CA THR A 94 4.40 -7.48 -4.68
C THR A 94 3.25 -7.80 -3.73
N HIS A 95 2.03 -7.44 -4.10
CA HIS A 95 0.82 -7.76 -3.34
C HIS A 95 0.56 -9.28 -3.34
N PHE A 96 0.72 -9.93 -4.48
CA PHE A 96 0.53 -11.37 -4.62
C PHE A 96 1.71 -12.19 -4.05
N LEU A 97 2.88 -11.59 -3.90
CA LEU A 97 4.01 -12.21 -3.19
C LEU A 97 3.64 -12.51 -1.73
N LEU A 98 2.73 -11.72 -1.15
CA LEU A 98 2.20 -11.91 0.20
C LEU A 98 1.00 -12.88 0.25
N THR A 99 0.55 -13.43 -0.88
CA THR A 99 -0.54 -14.43 -0.89
C THR A 99 -0.27 -15.63 0.03
N PRO A 100 0.95 -16.20 0.14
CA PRO A 100 1.25 -17.25 1.11
C PRO A 100 1.05 -16.80 2.57
N MET A 101 1.21 -15.50 2.85
CA MET A 101 1.03 -14.94 4.19
C MET A 101 -0.41 -15.07 4.69
N ILE A 102 -1.40 -15.15 3.79
CA ILE A 102 -2.83 -15.29 4.15
C ILE A 102 -3.04 -16.50 5.07
N PHE A 103 -2.28 -17.58 4.85
CA PHE A 103 -2.37 -18.79 5.69
C PHE A 103 -1.74 -18.61 7.08
N ILE A 104 -0.76 -17.73 7.22
CA ILE A 104 0.01 -17.50 8.46
C ILE A 104 -0.58 -16.32 9.26
N LEU A 105 -1.33 -15.44 8.60
CA LEU A 105 -1.93 -14.23 9.17
C LEU A 105 -2.69 -14.45 10.50
N PRO A 106 -3.56 -15.47 10.66
CA PRO A 106 -4.26 -15.65 11.94
C PRO A 106 -3.30 -15.96 13.09
N ILE A 107 -2.22 -16.69 12.83
CA ILE A 107 -1.21 -17.03 13.83
C ILE A 107 -0.40 -15.78 14.20
N ILE A 108 0.04 -15.02 13.18
CA ILE A 108 0.79 -13.77 13.37
C ILE A 108 -0.06 -12.73 14.12
N GLY A 109 -1.35 -12.66 13.84
CA GLY A 109 -2.28 -11.75 14.53
C GLY A 109 -2.31 -12.00 16.04
N ILE A 110 -2.33 -13.27 16.46
CA ILE A 110 -2.30 -13.64 17.88
C ILE A 110 -0.94 -13.30 18.50
N ILE A 111 0.16 -13.64 17.81
CA ILE A 111 1.53 -13.38 18.30
C ILE A 111 1.83 -11.88 18.40
N SER A 112 1.25 -11.06 17.53
CA SER A 112 1.47 -9.61 17.50
C SER A 112 0.65 -8.85 18.55
N LEU A 113 -0.36 -9.47 19.17
CA LEU A 113 -1.25 -8.81 20.14
C LEU A 113 -0.49 -8.18 21.33
N PRO A 114 0.48 -8.85 21.98
CA PRO A 114 1.27 -8.23 23.04
C PRO A 114 2.09 -7.01 22.56
N ILE A 115 2.62 -7.08 21.34
CA ILE A 115 3.36 -5.96 20.72
C ILE A 115 2.41 -4.78 20.50
N ILE A 116 1.21 -5.02 19.98
CA ILE A 116 0.20 -3.99 19.76
C ILE A 116 -0.15 -3.29 21.08
N ILE A 117 -0.38 -4.05 22.15
CA ILE A 117 -0.65 -3.50 23.49
C ILE A 117 0.50 -2.59 23.93
N LEU A 118 1.74 -3.04 23.76
CA LEU A 118 2.94 -2.27 24.10
C LEU A 118 3.11 -1.04 23.20
N GLY A 119 2.60 -1.10 21.97
CA GLY A 119 2.63 -0.01 21.00
C GLY A 119 1.64 1.12 21.24
N ILE A 120 0.52 0.87 21.92
CA ILE A 120 -0.50 1.89 22.24
C ILE A 120 0.12 3.16 22.87
N PRO A 121 0.96 3.09 23.94
CA PRO A 121 1.56 4.29 24.51
C PRO A 121 2.51 5.02 23.53
N VAL A 122 3.20 4.29 22.66
CA VAL A 122 4.07 4.88 21.62
C VAL A 122 3.23 5.66 20.61
N LEU A 123 2.14 5.06 20.11
CA LEU A 123 1.22 5.71 19.18
C LEU A 123 0.59 6.96 19.79
N TYR A 124 0.15 6.88 21.06
CA TYR A 124 -0.38 8.03 21.78
C TYR A 124 0.65 9.16 21.92
N ALA A 125 1.90 8.84 22.27
CA ALA A 125 2.97 9.83 22.34
C ALA A 125 3.21 10.48 20.96
N LEU A 126 3.15 9.70 19.89
CA LEU A 126 3.31 10.17 18.51
C LEU A 126 2.18 11.11 18.10
N GLU A 127 0.93 10.80 18.45
CA GLU A 127 -0.21 11.70 18.24
C GLU A 127 -0.01 13.04 18.97
N VAL A 128 0.40 13.00 20.24
CA VAL A 128 0.66 14.21 21.02
C VAL A 128 1.79 15.04 20.41
N ILE A 129 2.88 14.42 19.97
CA ILE A 129 4.03 15.13 19.41
C ILE A 129 3.73 15.66 18.00
N LEU A 130 3.22 14.83 17.09
CA LEU A 130 3.03 15.24 15.70
C LEU A 130 1.81 16.15 15.52
N ILE A 131 0.68 15.78 16.14
CA ILE A 131 -0.61 16.47 15.95
C ILE A 131 -0.78 17.57 16.99
N ARG A 132 -0.81 17.22 18.28
CA ARG A 132 -1.15 18.18 19.35
C ARG A 132 -0.12 19.29 19.50
N ARG A 133 1.17 19.01 19.33
CA ARG A 133 2.24 20.03 19.31
C ARG A 133 2.42 20.73 17.95
N ARG A 134 1.55 20.46 16.96
CA ARG A 134 1.59 21.07 15.61
C ARG A 134 2.92 20.87 14.87
N VAL A 135 3.72 19.87 15.24
CA VAL A 135 5.00 19.58 14.57
C VAL A 135 4.77 19.24 13.10
N LEU A 136 3.71 18.49 12.79
CA LEU A 136 3.31 18.15 11.43
C LEU A 136 3.01 19.41 10.60
N ILE A 137 2.20 20.33 11.13
CA ILE A 137 1.85 21.59 10.46
C ILE A 137 3.10 22.44 10.22
N ASN A 138 4.01 22.49 11.20
CA ASN A 138 5.26 23.21 11.06
C ASN A 138 6.16 22.59 9.99
N MET A 139 6.24 21.26 9.91
CA MET A 139 7.00 20.56 8.87
C MET A 139 6.43 20.82 7.47
N ILE A 140 5.10 20.78 7.32
CA ILE A 140 4.44 21.05 6.04
C ILE A 140 4.70 22.50 5.61
N LYS A 141 4.54 23.48 6.50
CA LYS A 141 4.86 24.89 6.20
C LYS A 141 6.34 25.09 5.84
N LEU A 142 7.24 24.37 6.50
CA LEU A 142 8.67 24.42 6.21
C LEU A 142 8.96 23.85 4.81
N LEU A 143 8.32 22.74 4.45
CA LEU A 143 8.38 22.15 3.10
C LEU A 143 7.77 23.09 2.04
N GLU A 144 6.61 23.72 2.30
CA GLU A 144 5.99 24.71 1.41
C GLU A 144 6.93 25.89 1.14
N THR A 145 7.58 26.38 2.19
CA THR A 145 8.53 27.50 2.11
C THR A 145 9.76 27.11 1.28
N TRP A 146 10.20 25.85 1.37
CA TRP A 146 11.37 25.35 0.65
C TRP A 146 11.08 25.01 -0.82
N PHE A 147 9.90 24.45 -1.10
CA PHE A 147 9.50 24.05 -2.45
C PHE A 147 8.80 25.16 -3.24
N GLY A 148 8.42 26.27 -2.61
CA GLY A 148 7.80 27.43 -3.27
C GLY A 148 6.47 27.13 -3.97
N LYS A 149 5.86 25.97 -3.68
CA LYS A 149 4.61 25.50 -4.27
C LYS A 149 3.49 25.59 -3.25
N GLN A 150 2.40 26.25 -3.60
CA GLN A 150 1.20 26.35 -2.77
C GLN A 150 0.46 25.02 -2.74
N VAL A 151 -0.01 24.65 -1.56
CA VAL A 151 -0.77 23.43 -1.30
C VAL A 151 -2.23 23.71 -1.58
N ILE A 152 -2.73 23.17 -2.68
CA ILE A 152 -4.14 23.26 -3.06
C ILE A 152 -4.80 21.92 -2.74
N HIS A 153 -5.86 21.97 -1.95
CA HIS A 153 -6.67 20.81 -1.60
C HIS A 153 -7.47 20.34 -2.81
N ILE A 154 -7.08 19.21 -3.40
CA ILE A 154 -7.86 18.51 -4.43
C ILE A 154 -8.15 17.13 -3.86
N PRO A 155 -9.44 16.74 -3.69
CA PRO A 155 -9.76 15.43 -3.14
C PRO A 155 -9.32 14.35 -4.11
N ASP A 156 -8.78 13.27 -3.56
CA ASP A 156 -8.24 12.12 -4.31
C ASP A 156 -9.25 11.56 -5.32
N ALA A 157 -8.77 11.01 -6.43
CA ALA A 157 -9.59 10.48 -7.52
C ALA A 157 -10.54 9.35 -7.05
N GLY A 158 -10.19 8.65 -5.98
CA GLY A 158 -10.97 7.61 -5.31
C GLY A 158 -11.70 8.05 -4.03
N TYR A 159 -11.79 9.35 -3.73
CA TYR A 159 -12.50 9.85 -2.55
C TYR A 159 -13.99 9.43 -2.57
N GLU A 160 -14.49 8.89 -1.46
CA GLU A 160 -15.84 8.28 -1.31
C GLU A 160 -16.17 7.07 -2.22
N HIS A 161 -15.24 6.62 -3.07
CA HIS A 161 -15.48 5.52 -4.01
C HIS A 161 -15.82 4.19 -3.32
N CYS A 162 -15.21 3.94 -2.16
CA CYS A 162 -15.53 2.84 -1.26
C CYS A 162 -16.20 3.40 0.01
N SER A 163 -17.53 3.33 0.09
CA SER A 163 -18.26 3.72 1.29
C SER A 163 -18.04 2.71 2.43
N ASN A 164 -17.98 3.20 3.68
CA ASN A 164 -17.94 2.38 4.89
C ASN A 164 -19.21 1.51 5.10
N ASP A 165 -20.29 1.81 4.37
CA ASP A 165 -21.57 1.06 4.40
C ASP A 165 -21.61 -0.13 3.43
N ALA A 166 -20.67 -0.25 2.49
CA ALA A 166 -20.57 -1.43 1.65
C ALA A 166 -20.13 -2.61 2.52
N LYS A 167 -20.81 -3.77 2.40
CA LYS A 167 -20.47 -5.01 3.11
C LYS A 167 -18.94 -5.17 3.12
N VAL A 168 -18.36 -5.35 4.31
CA VAL A 168 -16.91 -5.50 4.57
C VAL A 168 -16.24 -6.57 3.68
N LEU A 169 -17.04 -7.45 3.07
CA LEU A 169 -16.62 -8.52 2.16
C LEU A 169 -16.74 -8.18 0.66
N ASP A 170 -17.08 -6.95 0.28
CA ASP A 170 -17.08 -6.54 -1.13
C ASP A 170 -15.64 -6.50 -1.64
N GLY A 171 -15.40 -7.13 -2.80
CA GLY A 171 -14.04 -7.31 -3.33
C GLY A 171 -13.33 -5.99 -3.61
N SER A 172 -14.09 -4.92 -3.87
CA SER A 172 -13.57 -3.56 -4.03
C SER A 172 -12.91 -3.06 -2.74
N ASN A 173 -13.60 -3.18 -1.61
CA ASN A 173 -13.08 -2.77 -0.30
C ASN A 173 -11.86 -3.61 0.12
N ILE A 174 -11.88 -4.92 -0.16
CA ILE A 174 -10.75 -5.82 0.07
C ILE A 174 -9.54 -5.38 -0.76
N ALA A 175 -9.72 -5.00 -2.03
CA ALA A 175 -8.62 -4.58 -2.90
C ALA A 175 -7.94 -3.30 -2.39
N VAL A 176 -8.70 -2.31 -1.92
CA VAL A 176 -8.16 -1.07 -1.33
C VAL A 176 -7.29 -1.37 -0.10
N HIS A 177 -7.79 -2.23 0.81
CA HIS A 177 -7.02 -2.63 1.98
C HIS A 177 -5.77 -3.41 1.60
N PHE A 178 -5.89 -4.32 0.63
CA PHE A 178 -4.79 -5.14 0.16
C PHE A 178 -3.68 -4.30 -0.47
N HIS A 179 -4.02 -3.20 -1.14
CA HIS A 179 -3.06 -2.25 -1.69
C HIS A 179 -2.12 -1.65 -0.63
N LYS A 180 -2.60 -1.47 0.61
CA LYS A 180 -1.81 -0.92 1.72
C LYS A 180 -0.94 -1.97 2.44
N VAL A 181 -1.22 -3.27 2.25
CA VAL A 181 -0.57 -4.38 2.98
C VAL A 181 0.95 -4.45 2.75
N PRO A 182 1.49 -4.36 1.51
CA PRO A 182 2.93 -4.52 1.30
C PRO A 182 3.77 -3.52 2.07
N ARG A 183 3.34 -2.26 2.13
CA ARG A 183 4.04 -1.20 2.86
C ARG A 183 4.24 -1.56 4.33
N VAL A 184 3.18 -2.06 4.97
CA VAL A 184 3.17 -2.43 6.39
C VAL A 184 4.09 -3.62 6.65
N VAL A 185 4.02 -4.66 5.81
CA VAL A 185 4.82 -5.88 5.95
C VAL A 185 6.31 -5.60 5.72
N PHE A 186 6.66 -4.88 4.65
CA PHE A 186 8.05 -4.52 4.36
C PHE A 186 8.65 -3.63 5.44
N LEU A 187 7.86 -2.72 6.01
CA LEU A 187 8.31 -1.89 7.14
C LEU A 187 8.63 -2.73 8.38
N GLY A 188 7.85 -3.78 8.64
CA GLY A 188 8.11 -4.74 9.71
C GLY A 188 9.40 -5.54 9.49
N LEU A 189 9.58 -6.08 8.28
CA LEU A 189 10.80 -6.78 7.90
C LEU A 189 12.03 -5.86 8.01
N PHE A 190 11.92 -4.62 7.51
CA PHE A 190 12.97 -3.61 7.61
C PHE A 190 13.32 -3.29 9.06
N SER A 191 12.31 -3.08 9.92
CA SER A 191 12.51 -2.82 11.35
C SER A 191 13.30 -3.93 12.02
N TRP A 192 12.91 -5.19 11.78
CA TRP A 192 13.64 -6.33 12.30
C TRP A 192 15.07 -6.41 11.75
N LEU A 193 15.26 -6.26 10.44
CA LEU A 193 16.58 -6.32 9.81
C LEU A 193 17.53 -5.28 10.41
N ILE A 194 17.08 -4.03 10.57
CA ILE A 194 17.89 -2.95 11.14
C ILE A 194 18.29 -3.28 12.58
N ILE A 195 17.34 -3.68 13.42
CA ILE A 195 17.61 -4.00 14.82
C ILE A 195 18.52 -5.21 14.96
N HIS A 196 18.25 -6.29 14.21
CA HIS A 196 19.05 -7.51 14.19
C HIS A 196 20.51 -7.23 13.79
N TRP A 197 20.71 -6.52 12.68
CA TRP A 197 22.04 -6.25 12.15
C TRP A 197 22.82 -5.23 12.97
N THR A 198 22.15 -4.22 13.51
CA THR A 198 22.80 -3.11 14.23
C THR A 198 23.15 -3.49 15.67
N LEU A 199 22.22 -4.15 16.38
CA LEU A 199 22.35 -4.36 17.82
C LEU A 199 22.88 -5.74 18.20
N ARG A 200 22.80 -6.73 17.30
CA ARG A 200 23.36 -8.10 17.46
C ARG A 200 23.22 -8.64 18.89
N LEU A 201 21.99 -8.60 19.41
CA LEU A 201 21.71 -8.95 20.80
C LEU A 201 21.70 -10.47 20.99
N ASP A 202 22.20 -10.96 22.12
CA ASP A 202 22.21 -12.40 22.42
C ASP A 202 20.79 -12.96 22.70
N SER A 203 19.84 -12.08 23.06
CA SER A 203 18.47 -12.48 23.38
C SER A 203 17.49 -12.16 22.24
N ILE A 204 17.00 -13.23 21.59
CA ILE A 204 15.98 -13.17 20.54
C ILE A 204 14.71 -12.45 21.03
N ILE A 205 14.32 -12.64 22.30
CA ILE A 205 13.10 -12.02 22.85
C ILE A 205 13.27 -10.50 22.94
N VAL A 206 14.41 -10.03 23.44
CA VAL A 206 14.69 -8.59 23.58
C VAL A 206 14.79 -7.95 22.19
N GLU A 207 15.45 -8.62 21.25
CA GLU A 207 15.54 -8.17 19.87
C GLU A 207 14.17 -8.03 19.22
N PHE A 208 13.31 -9.04 19.40
CA PHE A 208 11.94 -9.03 18.87
C PHE A 208 11.11 -7.89 19.46
N VAL A 209 11.15 -7.68 20.78
CA VAL A 209 10.43 -6.56 21.44
C VAL A 209 10.92 -5.21 20.93
N LEU A 210 12.23 -5.03 20.80
CA LEU A 210 12.81 -3.77 20.34
C LEU A 210 12.49 -3.50 18.86
N SER A 211 12.54 -4.53 18.01
CA SER A 211 12.09 -4.42 16.62
C SER A 211 10.59 -4.14 16.50
N GLY A 212 9.76 -4.69 17.39
CA GLY A 212 8.33 -4.41 17.45
C GLY A 212 8.05 -2.95 17.82
N LEU A 213 8.74 -2.45 18.84
CA LEU A 213 8.68 -1.05 19.25
C LEU A 213 9.13 -0.10 18.14
N PHE A 214 10.26 -0.38 17.51
CA PHE A 214 10.78 0.43 16.41
C PHE A 214 9.83 0.39 15.20
N TYR A 215 9.25 -0.77 14.91
CA TYR A 215 8.25 -0.94 13.86
C TYR A 215 7.01 -0.09 14.14
N ILE A 216 6.48 -0.10 15.36
CA ILE A 216 5.31 0.71 15.74
C ILE A 216 5.61 2.20 15.61
N LEU A 217 6.81 2.63 16.00
CA LEU A 217 7.25 4.01 15.86
C LEU A 217 7.28 4.42 14.37
N LEU A 218 7.91 3.61 13.52
CA LEU A 218 7.95 3.87 12.08
C LEU A 218 6.55 3.87 11.47
N LEU A 219 5.72 2.89 11.84
CA LEU A 219 4.34 2.77 11.37
C LEU A 219 3.52 4.00 11.76
N GLY A 220 3.69 4.49 12.99
CA GLY A 220 3.04 5.71 13.46
C GLY A 220 3.48 6.95 12.68
N ILE A 221 4.78 7.11 12.44
CA ILE A 221 5.30 8.23 11.64
C ILE A 221 4.76 8.17 10.21
N VAL A 222 4.91 7.02 9.54
CA VAL A 222 4.45 6.84 8.15
C VAL A 222 2.94 6.98 8.08
N GLY A 223 2.19 6.44 9.05
CA GLY A 223 0.73 6.54 9.10
C GLY A 223 0.25 7.98 9.28
N ILE A 224 0.88 8.76 10.15
CA ILE A 224 0.52 10.18 10.34
C ILE A 224 0.94 11.02 9.13
N ILE A 225 2.12 10.76 8.55
CA ILE A 225 2.55 11.44 7.33
C ILE A 225 1.62 11.08 6.17
N ALA A 226 1.31 9.80 5.97
CA ALA A 226 0.41 9.34 4.92
C ALA A 226 -0.98 9.92 5.09
N THR A 227 -1.58 9.90 6.29
CA THR A 227 -2.88 10.55 6.52
C THR A 227 -2.84 12.05 6.30
N ALA A 228 -1.72 12.70 6.63
CA ALA A 228 -1.51 14.12 6.32
C ALA A 228 -1.32 14.40 4.82
N LEU A 229 -0.76 13.47 4.06
CA LEU A 229 -0.47 13.59 2.62
C LEU A 229 -1.64 13.16 1.74
N GLU A 230 -2.26 12.01 2.05
CA GLU A 230 -3.45 11.40 1.43
C GLU A 230 -4.66 12.32 1.59
N SER A 231 -4.66 13.22 2.59
CA SER A 231 -5.68 14.24 2.75
C SER A 231 -5.38 15.58 2.08
N ASN A 232 -4.16 15.90 1.62
CA ASN A 232 -3.86 17.31 1.42
C ASN A 232 -2.86 17.77 0.37
N LEU A 233 -2.10 16.95 -0.34
CA LEU A 233 -1.06 17.53 -1.20
C LEU A 233 -0.93 16.89 -2.58
N VAL A 234 -1.28 17.67 -3.61
CA VAL A 234 -0.83 17.48 -4.98
C VAL A 234 0.15 18.60 -5.32
N LEU A 235 1.34 18.23 -5.80
CA LEU A 235 2.27 19.17 -6.40
C LEU A 235 1.79 19.49 -7.82
N VAL A 236 1.28 20.70 -8.05
CA VAL A 236 1.08 21.18 -9.42
C VAL A 236 2.47 21.45 -10.01
N ASP A 237 2.83 20.74 -11.08
CA ASP A 237 3.96 21.09 -11.92
C ASP A 237 3.46 22.07 -13.02
N PRO A 238 3.72 23.38 -12.90
CA PRO A 238 3.23 24.37 -13.86
C PRO A 238 3.81 24.18 -15.27
N ALA A 239 4.85 23.35 -15.43
CA ALA A 239 5.45 23.06 -16.74
C ALA A 239 4.72 21.97 -17.55
N ARG A 240 3.91 21.11 -16.92
CA ARG A 240 3.28 19.95 -17.58
C ARG A 240 1.77 19.80 -17.40
N GLY A 241 1.14 20.66 -16.59
CA GLY A 241 -0.32 20.63 -16.40
C GLY A 241 -0.85 19.32 -15.81
N ARG A 242 0.01 18.53 -15.15
CA ARG A 242 -0.35 17.27 -14.49
C ARG A 242 -0.35 17.45 -12.97
N ILE A 243 -1.44 16.99 -12.37
CA ILE A 243 -1.69 16.89 -10.93
C ILE A 243 -1.07 15.55 -10.51
N ILE A 244 0.08 15.57 -9.82
CA ILE A 244 0.73 14.35 -9.31
C ILE A 244 0.49 14.29 -7.79
N PRO A 245 -0.22 13.27 -7.28
CA PRO A 245 -0.36 13.05 -5.84
C PRO A 245 1.01 12.90 -5.20
N ILE A 246 1.26 13.56 -4.05
CA ILE A 246 2.56 13.42 -3.37
C ILE A 246 2.82 11.97 -2.94
N ALA A 247 1.78 11.15 -2.72
CA ALA A 247 1.93 9.73 -2.44
C ALA A 247 2.66 8.98 -3.56
N ASP A 248 2.33 9.23 -4.83
CA ASP A 248 2.98 8.61 -5.99
C ASP A 248 4.41 9.13 -6.18
N TRP A 249 4.63 10.42 -5.89
CA TRP A 249 5.99 10.98 -5.88
C TRP A 249 6.85 10.36 -4.77
N LEU A 250 6.30 10.21 -3.56
CA LEU A 250 6.98 9.61 -2.43
C LEU A 250 7.26 8.13 -2.70
N ASP A 251 6.30 7.36 -3.21
CA ASP A 251 6.51 5.97 -3.59
C ASP A 251 7.53 5.85 -4.74
N SER A 252 7.58 6.78 -5.70
CA SER A 252 8.62 6.81 -6.76
C SER A 252 10.02 7.22 -6.26
N MET A 253 10.10 7.99 -5.17
CA MET A 253 11.37 8.34 -4.52
C MET A 253 11.84 7.27 -3.53
N LEU A 254 10.91 6.57 -2.87
CA LEU A 254 11.20 5.51 -1.90
C LEU A 254 11.51 4.17 -2.56
N THR A 255 10.85 3.81 -3.67
CA THR A 255 11.12 2.56 -4.40
C THR A 255 12.59 2.36 -4.77
N PRO A 256 13.35 3.35 -5.28
CA PRO A 256 14.77 3.16 -5.54
C PRO A 256 15.62 3.09 -4.26
N ILE A 257 15.24 3.76 -3.17
CA ILE A 257 16.00 3.75 -1.90
C ILE A 257 15.85 2.41 -1.18
N VAL A 258 14.66 1.81 -1.21
CA VAL A 258 14.40 0.48 -0.63
C VAL A 258 14.90 -0.63 -1.55
N GLY A 259 14.84 -0.44 -2.88
CA GLY A 259 15.37 -1.39 -3.87
C GLY A 259 16.89 -1.48 -3.92
N LEU A 260 17.61 -0.47 -3.41
CA LEU A 260 19.08 -0.50 -3.24
C LEU A 260 19.52 -1.15 -1.92
N GLY A 261 18.59 -1.44 -1.00
CA GLY A 261 18.86 -2.03 0.31
C GLY A 261 18.59 -3.54 0.42
N LEU A 262 18.20 -4.20 -0.69
CA LEU A 262 18.08 -5.66 -0.82
C LEU A 262 19.20 -6.22 -1.68
#